data_AF-A0AAD5P1D4-F1
#
_entry.id   AF-A0AAD5P1D4-F1
#
_cell.length_a   1.000
_cell.length_b   1.000
_cell.length_c   1.000
_cell.angle_alpha   90.00
_cell.angle_beta   90.00
_cell.angle_gamma   90.00
#
_symmetry.space_group_name_H-M   'P 1'
#
loop_
_entity.id
_entity.type
_entity.pdbx_description
1 polymer ?
#
loop_
_entity_poly.entity_id
_entity_poly.type
_entity_poly.pdbx_seq_one_letter_code
_entity_poly.pdbx_strand_id
1 'polypeptide(L)'
;MGLSASKRVKTSLVKSSEFDTACDSAFTHCLSLTQHAFDGVLPYQLFTASDHIHHSLLSLPDHRRHSLILKWVPDPPSRAQVDSAFKKVTLDRPKDESSDVIGSTRFKEWAVVLYVDAVVENAGKAVLSQVPIGIAGIAGIGALTRSRRELIGTAAGAYAVGVATWIYLSLSG
;
A
#
# COMPACT_ATOMS: atom_id res chain seq x y z
N MET A 1 -5.09 -14.71 -17.62
CA MET A 1 -5.52 -13.40 -17.05
C MET A 1 -4.87 -13.23 -15.69
N GLY A 2 -3.82 -12.41 -15.59
CA GLY A 2 -3.07 -12.22 -14.34
C GLY A 2 -3.80 -11.31 -13.36
N LEU A 3 -3.71 -11.60 -12.05
CA LEU A 3 -4.24 -10.72 -11.01
C LEU A 3 -3.47 -9.39 -11.04
N SER A 4 -4.21 -8.26 -11.02
CA SER A 4 -3.64 -6.92 -10.84
C SER A 4 -2.81 -6.84 -9.56
N ALA A 5 -1.74 -6.04 -9.55
CA ALA A 5 -0.84 -5.85 -8.41
C ALA A 5 -1.61 -5.56 -7.11
N SER A 6 -2.59 -4.66 -7.15
CA SER A 6 -3.45 -4.33 -6.01
C SER A 6 -4.25 -5.53 -5.49
N LYS A 7 -4.75 -6.39 -6.38
CA LYS A 7 -5.52 -7.59 -6.02
C LYS A 7 -4.63 -8.66 -5.36
N ARG A 8 -3.35 -8.73 -5.75
CA ARG A 8 -2.36 -9.62 -5.11
C ARG A 8 -2.03 -9.14 -3.70
N VAL A 9 -1.69 -7.86 -3.54
CA VAL A 9 -1.44 -7.24 -2.23
C VAL A 9 -2.65 -7.42 -1.31
N LYS A 10 -3.87 -7.15 -1.82
CA LYS A 10 -5.11 -7.39 -1.08
C LYS A 10 -5.23 -8.84 -0.59
N THR A 11 -4.95 -9.80 -1.47
CA THR A 11 -5.04 -11.24 -1.13
C THR A 11 -3.99 -11.64 -0.10
N SER A 12 -2.77 -11.09 -0.17
CA SER A 12 -1.70 -11.36 0.80
C SER A 12 -2.06 -10.79 2.18
N LEU A 13 -2.54 -9.53 2.24
CA LEU A 13 -2.99 -8.89 3.47
C LEU A 13 -4.17 -9.61 4.12
N VAL A 14 -5.20 -9.99 3.35
CA VAL A 14 -6.37 -10.71 3.88
C VAL A 14 -6.02 -12.10 4.43
N LYS A 15 -4.98 -12.76 3.90
CA LYS A 15 -4.52 -14.06 4.39
C LYS A 15 -3.59 -13.96 5.60
N SER A 16 -3.17 -12.75 5.96
CA SER A 16 -2.23 -12.50 7.04
C SER A 16 -2.92 -12.46 8.40
N SER A 17 -2.64 -13.45 9.24
CA SER A 17 -3.11 -13.45 10.64
C SER A 17 -2.51 -12.30 11.45
N GLU A 18 -1.27 -11.89 11.14
CA GLU A 18 -0.59 -10.78 11.81
C GLU A 18 -1.26 -9.44 11.49
N PHE A 19 -1.69 -9.25 10.24
CA PHE A 19 -2.43 -8.07 9.83
C PHE A 19 -3.81 -8.02 10.48
N ASP A 20 -4.50 -9.17 10.53
CA ASP A 20 -5.80 -9.28 11.20
C ASP A 20 -5.69 -8.96 12.69
N THR A 21 -4.67 -9.51 13.37
CA THR A 21 -4.37 -9.25 14.78
C THR A 21 -4.05 -7.78 15.03
N ALA A 22 -3.25 -7.14 14.16
CA ALA A 22 -2.94 -5.72 14.27
C ALA A 22 -4.20 -4.84 14.10
N CYS A 23 -5.10 -5.22 13.18
CA CYS A 23 -6.38 -4.53 13.00
C CYS A 23 -7.28 -4.70 14.24
N ASP A 24 -7.38 -5.91 14.80
CA ASP A 24 -8.18 -6.17 16.00
C ASP A 24 -7.63 -5.45 17.23
N SER A 25 -6.31 -5.39 17.39
CA SER A 25 -5.64 -4.61 18.43
C SER A 25 -5.96 -3.13 18.30
N ALA A 26 -5.83 -2.56 17.09
CA ALA A 26 -6.13 -1.15 16.84
C ALA A 26 -7.61 -0.83 17.07
N PHE A 27 -8.51 -1.70 16.62
CA PHE A 27 -9.95 -1.54 16.85
C PHE A 27 -10.28 -1.53 18.35
N THR A 28 -9.75 -2.50 19.10
CA THR A 28 -9.93 -2.59 20.55
C THR A 28 -9.34 -1.39 21.28
N HIS A 29 -8.18 -0.91 20.84
CA HIS A 29 -7.56 0.30 21.38
C HIS A 29 -8.44 1.54 21.14
N CYS A 30 -9.00 1.72 19.94
CA CYS A 30 -9.92 2.81 19.65
C CYS A 30 -11.20 2.76 20.50
N LEU A 31 -11.76 1.57 20.74
CA LEU A 31 -12.90 1.39 21.63
C LEU A 31 -12.54 1.66 23.10
N SER A 32 -11.35 1.25 23.54
CA SER A 32 -10.87 1.55 24.88
C SER A 32 -10.72 3.06 25.12
N LEU A 33 -10.26 3.81 24.11
CA LEU A 33 -10.14 5.27 24.18
C LEU A 33 -11.50 5.97 24.31
N THR A 34 -12.55 5.40 23.73
CA THR A 34 -13.92 5.90 23.89
C THR A 34 -14.63 5.32 25.11
N GLN A 35 -13.94 4.53 25.95
CA GLN A 35 -14.53 3.80 27.07
C GLN A 35 -15.74 2.95 26.66
N HIS A 36 -15.73 2.42 25.43
CA HIS A 36 -16.86 1.70 24.83
C HIS A 36 -18.16 2.51 24.80
N ALA A 37 -18.08 3.85 24.78
CA ALA A 37 -19.26 4.71 24.65
C ALA A 37 -19.98 4.56 23.30
N PHE A 38 -19.32 3.91 22.33
CA PHE A 38 -19.85 3.63 21.01
C PHE A 38 -19.53 2.19 20.62
N ASP A 39 -20.44 1.55 19.87
CA ASP A 39 -20.29 0.19 19.36
C ASP A 39 -19.27 0.07 18.19
N GLY A 40 -18.57 1.16 17.85
CA GLY A 40 -17.62 1.19 16.75
C GLY A 40 -16.66 2.38 16.81
N VAL A 41 -15.73 2.41 15.86
CA VAL A 41 -14.66 3.41 15.77
C VAL A 41 -15.17 4.65 15.05
N LEU A 42 -14.84 5.83 15.58
CA LEU A 42 -15.25 7.11 14.99
C LEU A 42 -14.27 7.52 13.88
N PRO A 43 -14.72 8.22 12.80
CA PRO A 43 -13.88 8.53 11.65
C PRO A 43 -12.63 9.36 12.00
N TYR A 44 -12.73 10.24 13.01
CA TYR A 44 -11.59 11.04 13.45
C TYR A 44 -10.49 10.19 14.10
N GLN A 45 -10.81 9.01 14.61
CA GLN A 45 -9.85 8.09 15.25
C GLN A 45 -9.05 7.28 14.22
N LEU A 46 -9.51 7.23 12.96
CA LEU A 46 -8.89 6.42 11.91
C LEU A 46 -7.42 6.76 11.69
N PHE A 47 -7.02 8.02 11.80
CA PHE A 47 -5.63 8.42 11.65
C PHE A 47 -4.74 7.85 12.77
N THR A 48 -5.17 7.97 14.03
CA THR A 48 -4.48 7.36 15.16
C THR A 48 -4.50 5.83 15.08
N ALA A 49 -5.58 5.26 14.56
CA ALA A 49 -5.71 3.83 14.34
C ALA A 49 -4.73 3.33 13.28
N SER A 50 -4.52 4.05 12.18
CA SER A 50 -3.54 3.68 11.15
C SER A 50 -2.12 3.68 11.69
N ASP A 51 -1.77 4.66 12.53
CA ASP A 51 -0.47 4.71 13.19
C ASP A 51 -0.27 3.51 14.13
N HIS A 52 -1.31 3.15 14.90
CA HIS A 52 -1.26 2.00 15.79
C HIS A 52 -1.10 0.67 15.03
N ILE A 53 -1.82 0.49 13.91
CA ILE A 53 -1.66 -0.68 13.03
C ILE A 53 -0.22 -0.72 12.50
N HIS A 54 0.32 0.43 12.05
CA HIS A 54 1.65 0.49 11.48
C HIS A 54 2.73 0.12 12.50
N HIS A 55 2.68 0.71 13.70
CA HIS A 55 3.58 0.37 14.79
C HIS A 55 3.46 -1.09 15.22
N SER A 56 2.24 -1.63 15.27
CA SER A 56 2.01 -3.04 15.60
C SER A 56 2.69 -3.95 14.57
N LEU A 57 2.57 -3.63 13.28
CA LEU A 57 3.18 -4.41 12.21
C LEU A 57 4.73 -4.30 12.17
N LEU A 58 5.28 -3.12 12.50
CA LEU A 58 6.73 -2.90 12.56
C LEU A 58 7.39 -3.52 13.79
N SER A 59 6.67 -3.55 14.91
CA SER A 59 7.17 -4.11 16.18
C SER A 59 7.21 -5.64 16.20
N LEU A 60 6.60 -6.31 15.20
CA LEU A 60 6.66 -7.77 15.09
C LEU A 60 8.10 -8.29 14.94
N PRO A 61 8.42 -9.47 15.50
CA PRO A 61 9.70 -10.14 15.28
C PRO A 61 9.97 -10.44 13.80
N ASP A 62 11.23 -10.45 13.37
CA ASP A 62 11.64 -10.56 11.95
C ASP A 62 11.00 -11.72 11.17
N HIS A 63 10.74 -12.85 11.84
CA HIS A 63 10.13 -14.04 11.25
C HIS A 63 8.63 -13.90 10.95
N ARG A 64 7.97 -12.85 11.47
CA ARG A 64 6.53 -12.57 11.32
C ARG A 64 6.24 -11.24 10.63
N ARG A 65 7.27 -10.46 10.32
CA ARG A 65 7.08 -9.18 9.65
C ARG A 65 6.55 -9.40 8.24
N HIS A 66 5.50 -8.65 7.90
CA HIS A 66 4.96 -8.65 6.56
C HIS A 66 5.93 -7.93 5.62
N SER A 67 6.72 -8.70 4.86
CA SER A 67 7.78 -8.19 3.97
C SER A 67 7.29 -7.13 2.99
N LEU A 68 6.02 -7.23 2.55
CA LEU A 68 5.34 -6.24 1.71
C LEU A 68 5.20 -4.88 2.40
N ILE A 69 4.79 -4.86 3.66
CA ILE A 69 4.52 -3.63 4.41
C ILE A 69 5.84 -2.98 4.79
N LEU A 70 6.84 -3.76 5.24
CA LEU A 70 8.18 -3.23 5.52
C LEU A 70 8.85 -2.60 4.30
N LYS A 71 8.72 -3.23 3.14
CA LYS A 71 9.42 -2.80 1.92
C LYS A 71 8.76 -1.59 1.28
N TRP A 72 7.43 -1.52 1.32
CA TRP A 72 6.66 -0.52 0.57
C TRP A 72 6.00 0.54 1.45
N VAL A 73 5.91 0.35 2.76
CA VAL A 73 5.31 1.30 3.71
C VAL A 73 6.26 1.48 4.91
N PRO A 74 7.41 2.16 4.72
CA PRO A 74 8.36 2.43 5.81
C PRO A 74 7.86 3.51 6.78
N ASP A 75 6.98 4.39 6.29
CA ASP A 75 6.39 5.50 7.04
C ASP A 75 4.87 5.25 7.22
N PRO A 76 4.26 5.78 8.30
CA PRO A 76 2.83 5.66 8.53
C PRO A 76 2.00 6.24 7.39
N PRO A 77 0.82 5.64 7.09
CA PRO A 77 -0.07 6.16 6.07
C PRO A 77 -0.45 7.62 6.34
N SER A 78 -0.35 8.46 5.32
CA SER A 78 -0.70 9.88 5.44
C SER A 78 -2.20 10.09 5.65
N ARG A 79 -2.58 11.22 6.26
CA ARG A 79 -3.99 11.58 6.45
C ARG A 79 -4.81 11.58 5.15
N ALA A 80 -4.21 12.01 4.04
CA ALA A 80 -4.85 11.97 2.74
C ALA A 80 -5.17 10.54 2.26
N GLN A 81 -4.29 9.57 2.55
CA GLN A 81 -4.52 8.16 2.24
C GLN A 81 -5.61 7.57 3.13
N VAL A 82 -5.61 7.89 4.44
CA VAL A 82 -6.65 7.50 5.39
C VAL A 82 -8.03 8.00 4.94
N ASP A 83 -8.13 9.29 4.60
CA ASP A 83 -9.38 9.91 4.16
C ASP A 83 -9.84 9.34 2.80
N SER A 84 -8.91 9.06 1.88
CA SER A 84 -9.21 8.42 0.59
C SER A 84 -9.73 6.99 0.77
N ALA A 85 -9.08 6.20 1.61
CA ALA A 85 -9.51 4.83 1.93
C ALA A 85 -10.87 4.84 2.62
N PHE A 86 -11.10 5.77 3.55
CA PHE A 86 -12.40 5.93 4.21
C PHE A 86 -13.50 6.30 3.20
N LYS A 87 -13.22 7.26 2.30
CA LYS A 87 -14.15 7.60 1.22
C LYS A 87 -14.49 6.39 0.35
N LYS A 88 -13.51 5.57 -0.04
CA LYS A 88 -13.74 4.36 -0.87
C LYS A 88 -14.67 3.36 -0.20
N VAL A 89 -14.50 3.11 1.10
CA VAL A 89 -15.37 2.18 1.85
C VAL A 89 -16.76 2.77 2.08
N THR A 90 -16.88 4.08 2.25
CA THR A 90 -18.17 4.75 2.45
C THR A 90 -18.98 4.91 1.15
N LEU A 91 -18.29 5.10 0.01
CA LEU A 91 -18.94 5.33 -1.29
C LEU A 91 -19.55 4.05 -1.89
N ASP A 92 -19.09 2.88 -1.46
CA ASP A 92 -19.57 1.57 -1.92
C ASP A 92 -20.93 1.19 -1.29
N ARG A 93 -21.60 2.12 -0.59
CA ARG A 93 -22.81 1.86 0.20
C ARG A 93 -24.06 2.65 -0.24
N PRO A 94 -25.25 2.01 -0.26
CA PRO A 94 -26.52 2.73 -0.28
C PRO A 94 -26.70 3.62 0.96
N LYS A 95 -27.35 4.77 0.75
CA LYS A 95 -27.43 5.95 1.63
C LYS A 95 -28.11 5.74 3.00
N ASP A 96 -28.66 4.56 3.27
CA ASP A 96 -29.63 4.31 4.36
C ASP A 96 -29.03 3.92 5.71
N GLU A 97 -27.70 3.83 5.83
CA GLU A 97 -27.07 3.56 7.11
C GLU A 97 -25.91 4.51 7.36
N SER A 98 -26.32 5.70 7.79
CA SER A 98 -25.51 6.74 8.40
C SER A 98 -25.17 6.41 9.86
N SER A 99 -24.68 5.21 10.13
CA SER A 99 -23.97 5.00 11.39
C SER A 99 -22.63 5.71 11.24
N ASP A 100 -22.46 6.85 11.93
CA ASP A 100 -21.20 7.60 11.96
C ASP A 100 -20.03 6.76 12.50
N VAL A 101 -20.32 5.59 13.08
CA VAL A 101 -19.37 4.62 13.62
C VAL A 101 -19.05 3.49 12.65
N ILE A 102 -17.77 3.09 12.64
CA ILE A 102 -17.20 2.05 11.81
C ILE A 102 -17.08 0.78 12.66
N GLY A 103 -17.88 -0.23 12.35
CA GLY A 103 -17.79 -1.55 13.01
C GLY A 103 -16.52 -2.32 12.64
N SER A 104 -16.21 -3.38 13.39
CA SER A 104 -14.97 -4.18 13.24
C SER A 104 -14.74 -4.67 11.80
N THR A 105 -15.77 -5.24 11.14
CA THR A 105 -15.65 -5.73 9.76
C THR A 105 -15.27 -4.60 8.78
N ARG A 106 -15.90 -3.43 8.91
CA ARG A 106 -15.58 -2.27 8.06
C ARG A 106 -14.21 -1.68 8.37
N PHE A 107 -13.84 -1.68 9.64
CA PHE A 107 -12.53 -1.23 10.05
C PHE A 107 -11.43 -2.08 9.39
N LYS A 108 -11.62 -3.41 9.35
CA LYS A 108 -10.72 -4.33 8.64
C LYS A 108 -10.70 -4.05 7.13
N GLU A 109 -11.86 -3.89 6.49
CA GLU A 109 -11.95 -3.56 5.07
C GLU A 109 -11.23 -2.24 4.74
N TRP A 110 -11.46 -1.20 5.56
CA TRP A 110 -10.78 0.08 5.46
C TRP A 110 -9.27 -0.06 5.61
N ALA A 111 -8.79 -0.81 6.61
CA ALA A 111 -7.36 -1.05 6.82
C ALA A 111 -6.74 -1.77 5.61
N VAL A 112 -7.42 -2.78 5.05
CA VAL A 112 -6.95 -3.47 3.85
C VAL A 112 -6.85 -2.49 2.67
N VAL A 113 -7.87 -1.67 2.42
CA VAL A 113 -7.85 -0.68 1.33
C VAL A 113 -6.71 0.33 1.53
N LEU A 114 -6.55 0.84 2.75
CA LEU A 114 -5.49 1.79 3.12
C LEU A 114 -4.10 1.24 2.80
N TYR A 115 -3.78 0.02 3.28
CA TYR A 115 -2.47 -0.57 3.08
C TYR A 115 -2.24 -1.04 1.64
N VAL A 116 -3.28 -1.49 0.92
CA VAL A 116 -3.15 -1.78 -0.52
C VAL A 116 -2.81 -0.51 -1.29
N ASP A 117 -3.53 0.59 -1.05
CA ASP A 117 -3.28 1.86 -1.72
C ASP A 117 -1.89 2.39 -1.39
N ALA A 118 -1.48 2.37 -0.11
CA ALA A 118 -0.17 2.82 0.33
C ALA A 118 0.97 2.00 -0.30
N VAL A 119 0.85 0.67 -0.32
CA VAL A 119 1.84 -0.22 -0.96
C VAL A 119 1.93 0.04 -2.46
N VAL A 120 0.79 0.18 -3.15
CA VAL A 120 0.77 0.39 -4.61
C VAL A 120 1.29 1.78 -4.98
N GLU A 121 0.94 2.82 -4.22
CA GLU A 121 1.42 4.18 -4.44
C GLU A 121 2.94 4.27 -4.23
N ASN A 122 3.46 3.72 -3.13
CA ASN A 122 4.88 3.74 -2.84
C ASN A 122 5.68 2.83 -3.79
N ALA A 123 5.13 1.68 -4.20
CA ALA A 123 5.72 0.87 -5.25
C ALA A 123 5.76 1.60 -6.59
N GLY A 124 4.70 2.32 -6.95
CA GLY A 124 4.65 3.17 -8.14
C GLY A 124 5.69 4.30 -8.10
N LYS A 125 5.83 4.98 -6.95
CA LYS A 125 6.87 6.00 -6.74
C LYS A 125 8.27 5.41 -6.87
N ALA A 126 8.50 4.21 -6.34
CA ALA A 126 9.79 3.52 -6.46
C ALA A 126 10.09 3.12 -7.91
N VAL A 127 9.09 2.69 -8.68
CA VAL A 127 9.26 2.46 -10.13
C VAL A 127 9.69 3.77 -10.81
N LEU A 128 9.00 4.87 -10.53
CA LEU A 128 9.30 6.18 -11.13
C LEU A 128 10.67 6.73 -10.72
N SER A 129 11.10 6.50 -9.48
CA SER A 129 12.41 6.95 -8.99
C SER A 129 13.56 6.05 -9.44
N GLN A 130 13.30 4.77 -9.70
CA GLN A 130 14.26 3.82 -10.27
C GLN A 130 14.32 3.85 -11.79
N VAL A 131 13.37 4.50 -12.49
CA VAL A 131 13.59 4.94 -13.87
C VAL A 131 14.66 6.03 -13.80
N PRO A 132 15.91 5.75 -14.18
CA PRO A 132 16.94 6.74 -14.06
C PRO A 132 16.58 7.88 -15.00
N ILE A 133 16.68 9.10 -14.48
CA ILE A 133 16.83 10.35 -15.24
C ILE A 133 17.99 10.24 -16.29
N GLY A 134 18.72 9.12 -16.34
CA GLY A 134 19.72 8.74 -17.34
C GLY A 134 19.23 8.58 -18.79
N ILE A 135 17.94 8.79 -19.11
CA ILE A 135 17.53 8.99 -20.53
C ILE A 135 17.75 10.44 -20.98
N ALA A 136 17.77 11.42 -20.06
CA ALA A 136 18.07 12.81 -20.41
C ALA A 136 19.55 13.04 -20.78
N GLY A 137 20.47 12.22 -20.24
CA GLY A 137 21.91 12.33 -20.53
C GLY A 137 22.36 11.71 -21.86
N ILE A 138 21.65 10.71 -22.39
CA ILE A 138 22.06 9.99 -23.60
C ILE A 138 21.55 10.69 -24.88
N ALA A 139 20.54 11.56 -24.77
CA ALA A 139 20.10 12.38 -25.90
C ALA A 139 21.12 13.48 -26.28
N GLY A 140 21.95 13.94 -25.34
CA GLY A 140 22.90 15.04 -25.55
C GLY A 140 24.19 14.67 -26.29
N ILE A 141 24.55 13.38 -26.33
CA ILE A 141 25.80 12.89 -26.97
C ILE A 141 25.45 11.85 -28.05
N GLY A 142 24.38 12.10 -28.81
CA GLY A 142 23.87 11.15 -29.81
C GLY A 142 23.78 11.70 -31.24
N ALA A 143 24.22 12.93 -31.48
CA ALA A 143 24.07 13.57 -32.79
C ALA A 143 25.17 13.18 -33.82
N LEU A 144 26.20 12.40 -33.44
CA LEU A 144 27.36 12.17 -34.31
C LEU A 144 27.76 10.72 -34.62
N THR A 145 27.03 9.70 -34.16
CA THR A 145 27.36 8.30 -34.55
C THR A 145 26.15 7.59 -35.14
N ARG A 146 25.98 7.77 -36.45
CA ARG A 146 25.05 7.02 -37.31
C ARG A 146 25.52 5.56 -37.48
N SER A 147 25.69 4.77 -36.41
CA SER A 147 25.91 3.32 -36.48
C SER A 147 25.88 2.63 -35.11
N ARG A 148 24.68 2.40 -34.54
CA ARG A 148 24.29 1.31 -33.59
C ARG A 148 23.03 1.71 -32.81
N ARG A 149 21.87 1.73 -33.48
CA ARG A 149 20.58 2.08 -32.85
C ARG A 149 19.90 0.89 -32.17
N GLU A 150 20.22 -0.34 -32.55
CA GLU A 150 19.49 -1.53 -32.09
C GLU A 150 19.94 -2.00 -30.70
N LEU A 151 21.25 -2.10 -30.43
CA LEU A 151 21.77 -2.71 -29.20
C LEU A 151 21.46 -1.93 -27.92
N ILE A 152 21.43 -0.59 -28.00
CA ILE A 152 21.24 0.28 -26.82
C ILE A 152 19.76 0.32 -26.42
N GLY A 153 18.84 0.21 -27.39
CA GLY A 153 17.40 0.13 -27.11
C GLY A 153 16.98 -1.18 -26.44
N THR A 154 17.62 -2.30 -26.80
CA THR A 154 17.29 -3.62 -26.26
C THR A 154 17.73 -3.79 -24.80
N ALA A 155 18.91 -3.27 -24.43
CA ALA A 155 19.42 -3.37 -23.05
C ALA A 155 18.59 -2.53 -22.06
N ALA A 156 18.18 -1.32 -22.44
CA ALA A 156 17.30 -0.48 -21.63
C ALA A 156 15.89 -1.10 -21.49
N GLY A 157 15.36 -1.68 -22.57
CA GLY A 157 14.09 -2.43 -22.54
C GLY A 157 14.14 -3.64 -21.61
N ALA A 158 15.21 -4.43 -21.64
CA ALA A 158 15.39 -5.58 -20.77
C ALA A 158 15.50 -5.19 -19.29
N TYR A 159 16.17 -4.08 -18.97
CA TYR A 159 16.26 -3.58 -17.59
C TYR A 159 14.91 -3.08 -17.06
N ALA A 160 14.15 -2.34 -17.87
CA ALA A 160 12.81 -1.88 -17.49
C ALA A 160 11.85 -3.05 -17.26
N VAL A 161 11.88 -4.07 -18.12
CA VAL A 161 11.12 -5.32 -17.93
C VAL A 161 11.60 -6.06 -16.69
N GLY A 162 12.91 -6.11 -16.44
CA GLY A 162 13.50 -6.72 -15.25
C GLY A 162 13.05 -6.05 -13.94
N VAL A 163 13.08 -4.72 -13.87
CA VAL A 163 12.64 -3.94 -12.71
C VAL A 163 11.13 -4.10 -12.51
N ALA A 164 10.33 -3.99 -13.57
CA ALA A 164 8.88 -4.20 -13.49
C ALA A 164 8.54 -5.63 -13.05
N THR A 165 9.27 -6.64 -13.54
CA THR A 165 9.10 -8.04 -13.16
C THR A 165 9.52 -8.29 -11.73
N TRP A 166 10.63 -7.70 -11.27
CA TRP A 166 11.09 -7.83 -9.88
C TRP A 166 10.11 -7.17 -8.90
N ILE A 167 9.55 -6.01 -9.25
CA ILE A 167 8.53 -5.33 -8.43
C ILE A 167 7.24 -6.14 -8.45
N TYR A 168 6.83 -6.67 -9.61
CA TYR A 168 5.67 -7.56 -9.73
C TYR A 168 5.83 -8.85 -8.90
N LEU A 169 7.02 -9.45 -8.91
CA LEU A 169 7.36 -10.62 -8.08
C LEU A 169 7.43 -10.25 -6.60
N SER A 170 7.98 -9.08 -6.25
CA SER A 170 8.06 -8.58 -4.88
C SER A 170 6.70 -8.21 -4.28
N LEU A 171 5.68 -8.00 -5.12
CA LEU A 171 4.28 -7.81 -4.72
C LEU A 171 3.52 -9.15 -4.57
N SER A 172 4.21 -10.27 -4.80
CA SER A 172 3.66 -11.65 -4.77
C SER A 172 4.20 -12.49 -3.62
N GLY A 173 4.96 -11.87 -2.71
CA GLY A 173 5.46 -12.50 -1.49
C GLY A 173 4.34 -13.02 -0.61
#